data_AF-A0A3C1Q920-F1
#
_entry.id   AF-A0A3C1Q920-F1
#
_cell.length_a   1.000
_cell.length_b   1.000
_cell.length_c   1.000
_cell.angle_alpha   90.00
_cell.angle_beta   90.00
_cell.angle_gamma   90.00
#
_symmetry.space_group_name_H-M   'P 1'
#
loop_
_entity.id
_entity.type
_entity.pdbx_description
1 polymer ?
#
loop_
_entity_poly.entity_id
_entity_poly.type
_entity_poly.pdbx_seq_one_letter_code
_entity_poly.pdbx_strand_id
1 'polypeptide(L)'
;MRLLLHSCCAPCTTYCLEKLRSDGHEVHGYFYNPNIHPYTEFRRRLDAYREYCALVGLDADVDAEYGLRQYLEEIGGGNEGRGGAGYRQGGLPLSFLHSPGPPAPTRYRMPSFSFKKKK
;
A
#
# COMPACT_ATOMS: atom_id res chain seq x y z
N MET A 1 -15.24 11.02 -16.45
CA MET A 1 -13.99 11.60 -15.88
C MET A 1 -13.08 10.46 -15.47
N ARG A 2 -11.77 10.68 -15.44
CA ARG A 2 -10.78 9.70 -14.96
C ARG A 2 -10.39 10.04 -13.54
N LEU A 3 -10.54 9.09 -12.61
CA LEU A 3 -10.33 9.29 -11.18
C LEU A 3 -9.26 8.34 -10.66
N LEU A 4 -8.43 8.84 -9.74
CA LEU A 4 -7.49 8.03 -8.98
C LEU A 4 -8.09 7.75 -7.60
N LEU A 5 -8.30 6.47 -7.28
CA LEU A 5 -8.83 6.02 -6.00
C LEU A 5 -7.70 5.52 -5.11
N HIS A 6 -7.27 6.38 -4.19
CA HIS A 6 -6.34 6.00 -3.13
C HIS A 6 -7.01 5.08 -2.11
N SER A 7 -6.32 4.01 -1.73
CA SER A 7 -6.83 3.01 -0.81
C SER A 7 -5.73 2.39 0.03
N CYS A 8 -6.08 2.00 1.25
CA CYS A 8 -5.19 1.26 2.16
C CYS A 8 -5.60 -0.20 2.34
N CYS A 9 -6.73 -0.63 1.76
CA CYS A 9 -7.27 -1.97 1.96
C CYS A 9 -8.36 -2.36 0.92
N ALA A 10 -8.60 -3.66 0.72
CA ALA A 10 -9.69 -4.14 -0.13
C ALA A 10 -11.09 -3.60 0.27
N PRO A 11 -11.55 -3.72 1.53
CA PRO A 11 -12.89 -3.24 1.91
C PRO A 11 -13.03 -1.71 1.83
N CYS A 12 -11.92 -0.96 1.89
CA CYS A 12 -11.91 0.48 1.67
C CYS A 12 -12.26 0.84 0.21
N THR A 13 -12.01 -0.08 -0.71
CA THR A 13 -12.13 0.11 -2.16
C THR A 13 -13.49 -0.34 -2.68
N THR A 14 -14.13 -1.31 -2.01
CA THR A 14 -15.31 -2.01 -2.55
C THR A 14 -16.48 -1.09 -2.85
N TYR A 15 -16.98 -0.41 -1.83
CA TYR A 15 -18.12 0.49 -1.96
C TYR A 15 -17.80 1.72 -2.83
N CYS A 16 -16.63 2.32 -2.63
CA CYS A 16 -16.20 3.50 -3.38
C CYS A 16 -16.09 3.20 -4.88
N LEU A 17 -15.48 2.08 -5.24
CA LEU A 17 -15.34 1.68 -6.65
C LEU A 17 -16.70 1.44 -7.29
N GLU A 18 -17.60 0.74 -6.60
CA GLU A 18 -18.95 0.46 -7.11
C GLU A 18 -19.71 1.76 -7.37
N LYS A 19 -19.72 2.67 -6.40
CA LYS A 19 -20.42 3.96 -6.53
C LYS A 19 -19.84 4.83 -7.63
N LEU A 20 -18.50 4.95 -7.72
CA LEU A 20 -17.86 5.75 -8.75
C LEU A 20 -18.09 5.18 -10.16
N ARG A 21 -18.09 3.84 -10.30
CA ARG A 21 -18.43 3.19 -11.57
C ARG A 21 -19.91 3.36 -11.92
N SER A 22 -20.82 3.29 -10.95
CA SER A 22 -22.25 3.52 -11.20
C SER A 22 -22.54 4.94 -11.67
N ASP A 23 -21.74 5.90 -11.21
CA ASP A 23 -21.82 7.30 -11.63
C ASP A 23 -21.11 7.57 -12.97
N GLY A 24 -20.61 6.52 -13.64
CA GLY A 24 -20.03 6.59 -14.99
C GLY A 24 -18.57 7.06 -15.02
N HIS A 25 -17.82 6.92 -13.93
CA HIS A 25 -16.42 7.30 -13.87
C HIS A 25 -15.47 6.15 -14.25
N GLU A 26 -14.37 6.49 -14.93
CA GLU A 26 -13.24 5.59 -15.12
C GLU A 26 -12.33 5.73 -13.91
N VAL A 27 -12.11 4.63 -13.18
CA VAL A 27 -11.39 4.63 -11.91
C VAL A 27 -10.12 3.80 -12.02
N HIS A 28 -9.00 4.37 -11.59
CA HIS A 28 -7.71 3.70 -11.42
C HIS A 28 -7.38 3.65 -9.93
N GLY A 29 -6.94 2.50 -9.42
CA GLY A 29 -6.61 2.31 -8.01
C GLY A 29 -5.19 2.75 -7.66
N TYR A 30 -4.98 3.14 -6.41
CA TYR A 30 -3.66 3.34 -5.84
C TYR A 30 -3.59 2.81 -4.41
N PHE A 31 -2.76 1.79 -4.17
CA PHE A 31 -2.53 1.26 -2.82
C PHE A 31 -1.33 1.94 -2.16
N TYR A 32 -1.58 2.63 -1.05
CA TYR A 32 -0.53 3.25 -0.24
C TYR A 32 -1.02 3.53 1.19
N ASN A 33 -0.29 3.07 2.20
CA ASN A 33 -0.48 3.57 3.56
C ASN A 33 0.76 3.22 4.42
N PRO A 34 1.61 4.20 4.75
CA PRO A 34 2.84 3.96 5.49
C PRO A 34 2.57 3.61 6.97
N ASN A 35 1.36 3.87 7.47
CA ASN A 35 1.00 3.66 8.88
C ASN A 35 0.49 2.23 9.19
N ILE A 36 0.56 1.28 8.25
CA ILE A 36 0.10 -0.08 8.50
C ILE A 36 1.18 -0.86 9.24
N HIS A 37 1.01 -1.05 10.54
CA HIS A 37 1.87 -1.91 11.37
C HIS A 37 1.03 -2.94 12.12
N PRO A 38 1.56 -4.15 12.38
CA PRO A 38 2.88 -4.68 12.00
C PRO A 38 2.96 -5.17 10.53
N TYR A 39 4.15 -5.58 10.07
CA TYR A 39 4.39 -6.06 8.69
C TYR A 39 3.41 -7.16 8.22
N THR A 40 3.00 -8.04 9.13
CA THR A 40 2.05 -9.11 8.82
C THR A 40 0.69 -8.57 8.40
N GLU A 41 0.23 -7.47 8.99
CA GLU A 41 -1.01 -6.79 8.61
C GLU A 41 -0.85 -6.06 7.27
N PHE A 42 0.29 -5.40 7.05
CA PHE A 42 0.60 -4.77 5.76
C PHE A 42 0.50 -5.77 4.61
N ARG A 43 1.14 -6.94 4.75
CA ARG A 43 1.06 -8.02 3.75
C ARG A 43 -0.37 -8.51 3.54
N ARG A 44 -1.10 -8.79 4.62
CA ARG A 44 -2.50 -9.25 4.53
C ARG A 44 -3.38 -8.27 3.76
N ARG A 45 -3.26 -6.97 4.05
CA ARG A 45 -4.05 -5.93 3.35
C ARG A 45 -3.64 -5.77 1.89
N LEU A 46 -2.34 -5.83 1.62
CA LEU A 46 -1.79 -5.78 0.27
C LEU A 46 -2.29 -6.96 -0.58
N ASP A 47 -2.21 -8.18 -0.05
CA ASP A 47 -2.64 -9.39 -0.76
C ASP A 47 -4.15 -9.36 -1.01
N ALA A 48 -4.95 -9.02 0.01
CA ALA A 48 -6.40 -8.87 -0.14
C ALA A 48 -6.77 -7.79 -1.17
N TYR A 49 -6.05 -6.67 -1.19
CA TYR A 49 -6.26 -5.60 -2.18
C TYR A 49 -5.98 -6.09 -3.60
N ARG A 50 -4.86 -6.81 -3.80
CA ARG A 50 -4.51 -7.38 -5.12
C ARG A 50 -5.55 -8.38 -5.61
N GLU A 51 -5.98 -9.28 -4.74
CA GLU A 51 -7.03 -10.26 -5.05
C GLU A 51 -8.33 -9.55 -5.44
N TYR A 52 -8.74 -8.54 -4.67
CA TYR A 52 -9.93 -7.75 -4.97
C TYR A 52 -9.83 -7.03 -6.32
N CYS A 53 -8.72 -6.34 -6.59
CA CYS A 53 -8.47 -5.66 -7.86
C CYS A 53 -8.56 -6.62 -9.05
N ALA A 54 -7.97 -7.81 -8.93
CA ALA A 54 -8.05 -8.84 -9.96
C ALA A 54 -9.50 -9.34 -10.16
N LEU A 55 -10.24 -9.54 -9.07
CA LEU A 55 -11.63 -10.02 -9.10
C LEU A 55 -12.57 -9.04 -9.81
N VAL A 56 -12.42 -7.74 -9.59
CA VAL A 56 -13.30 -6.70 -10.15
C VAL A 56 -12.76 -6.04 -11.42
N GLY A 57 -11.59 -6.48 -11.90
CA GLY A 57 -10.90 -5.88 -13.03
C GLY A 57 -10.61 -4.38 -12.81
N LEU A 58 -10.02 -4.04 -11.67
CA LEU A 58 -9.54 -2.69 -11.38
C LEU A 58 -8.04 -2.62 -11.68
N ASP A 59 -7.66 -1.77 -12.63
CA ASP A 59 -6.26 -1.38 -12.81
C ASP A 59 -5.83 -0.54 -11.61
N ALA A 60 -4.72 -0.91 -10.98
CA ALA A 60 -4.22 -0.24 -9.80
C ALA A 60 -2.69 -0.24 -9.75
N ASP A 61 -2.12 0.89 -9.30
CA ASP A 61 -0.72 0.98 -8.92
C ASP A 61 -0.57 0.64 -7.43
N VAL A 62 0.46 -0.12 -7.10
CA VAL A 62 0.66 -0.67 -5.76
C VAL A 62 2.04 -0.32 -5.26
N ASP A 63 2.10 0.46 -4.19
CA ASP A 63 3.32 0.64 -3.43
C ASP A 63 3.47 -0.50 -2.41
N ALA A 64 4.42 -1.40 -2.68
CA ALA A 64 4.67 -2.58 -1.86
C ALA A 64 5.82 -2.38 -0.87
N GLU A 65 6.40 -1.18 -0.79
CA GLU A 65 7.52 -0.91 0.11
C GLU A 65 7.03 -0.76 1.55
N TYR A 66 7.54 -1.60 2.45
CA TYR A 66 7.23 -1.51 3.88
C TYR A 66 8.14 -0.45 4.53
N GLY A 67 7.68 0.80 4.52
CA GLY A 67 8.40 1.99 4.99
C GLY A 67 8.64 2.11 6.50
N LEU A 68 8.98 1.00 7.17
CA LEU A 68 9.19 0.97 8.63
C LEU A 68 10.32 1.90 9.08
N ARG A 69 11.40 2.00 8.30
CA ARG A 69 12.53 2.88 8.64
C ARG A 69 12.08 4.34 8.66
N GLN A 70 11.44 4.80 7.59
CA GLN A 70 10.94 6.17 7.50
C GLN A 70 9.94 6.45 8.63
N TYR A 71 9.01 5.53 8.87
CA TYR A 71 8.05 5.65 9.98
C TYR A 71 8.72 5.83 11.35
N LEU A 72 9.76 5.03 11.64
CA LEU A 72 10.50 5.14 12.89
C LEU A 72 11.31 6.43 12.99
N GLU A 73 11.85 6.94 11.89
CA GLU A 73 12.56 8.23 11.85
C GLU A 73 11.59 9.41 12.08
N GLU A 74 10.43 9.39 11.43
CA GLU A 74 9.38 10.42 11.57
C GLU A 74 8.81 10.48 12.99
N ILE A 75 8.64 9.34 13.65
CA ILE A 75 8.12 9.29 15.03
C ILE A 75 9.24 9.43 16.07
N GLY A 76 10.45 8.98 15.74
CA GLY A 76 11.63 9.03 16.61
C GLY A 76 12.21 10.43 16.80
N GLY A 77 11.96 11.36 15.86
CA GLY A 77 12.43 12.74 15.91
C GLY A 77 11.95 13.57 17.11
N GLY A 78 11.01 13.07 17.92
CA GLY A 78 10.53 13.73 19.15
C GLY A 78 10.81 12.97 20.45
N ASN A 79 11.59 11.89 20.44
CA ASN A 79 11.78 11.03 21.61
C ASN A 79 13.25 10.75 21.91
N GLU A 80 13.96 11.80 22.32
CA GLU A 80 15.09 11.63 23.24
C GLU A 80 14.53 11.04 24.55
N GLY A 81 14.54 9.71 24.68
CA GLY A 81 14.35 9.04 25.97
C GLY A 81 13.18 8.05 26.11
N ARG A 82 12.27 7.90 25.14
CA ARG A 82 11.37 6.73 25.14
C ARG A 82 11.95 5.66 24.25
N GLY A 83 12.73 4.79 24.89
CA GLY A 83 13.37 3.64 24.26
C GLY A 83 12.43 2.89 23.32
N GLY A 84 12.94 2.60 22.13
CA GLY A 84 12.37 1.68 21.15
C GLY A 84 12.32 0.25 21.68
N ALA A 85 11.54 0.03 22.73
CA ALA A 85 11.35 -1.28 23.35
C ALA A 85 10.28 -2.12 22.64
N GLY A 86 9.49 -1.52 21.73
CA GLY A 86 8.40 -2.22 21.02
C GLY A 86 8.76 -2.79 19.64
N TYR A 87 9.78 -2.25 18.96
CA TYR A 87 10.16 -2.67 17.60
C TYR A 87 11.61 -3.19 17.57
N ARG A 88 11.93 -4.15 18.44
CA ARG A 88 13.21 -4.87 18.36
C ARG A 88 13.09 -5.99 17.33
N GLN A 89 13.24 -5.68 16.05
CA GLN A 89 13.64 -6.67 15.04
C GLN A 89 15.04 -6.33 14.57
N GLY A 90 16.03 -7.12 15.03
CA GLY A 90 17.38 -7.24 14.48
C GLY A 90 18.17 -5.95 14.28
N GLY A 91 19.12 -5.66 15.18
CA GLY A 91 20.00 -4.50 15.07
C GLY A 91 20.67 -4.38 13.70
N LEU A 92 20.29 -3.37 12.94
CA LEU A 92 21.01 -2.93 11.75
C LEU A 92 22.03 -1.87 12.17
N PRO A 93 23.31 -1.99 11.78
CA PRO A 93 24.35 -1.05 12.17
C PRO A 93 24.06 0.38 11.66
N LEU A 94 24.45 1.36 12.49
CA LEU A 94 24.24 2.80 12.28
C LEU A 94 24.84 3.34 10.97
N SER A 95 25.70 2.58 10.31
CA SER A 95 26.28 2.89 9.00
C SER A 95 25.29 2.84 7.83
N PHE A 96 24.06 2.35 8.03
CA PHE A 96 23.01 2.33 7.00
C PHE A 96 22.15 3.61 6.93
N LEU A 97 22.37 4.59 7.81
CA LEU A 97 21.52 5.80 7.91
C LEU A 97 21.69 6.84 6.78
N HIS A 98 22.62 6.66 5.84
CA HIS A 98 22.91 7.66 4.78
C HIS A 98 22.35 7.30 3.39
N SER A 99 21.29 6.49 3.29
CA SER A 99 20.70 6.20 1.97
C SER A 99 19.75 7.32 1.51
N PRO A 100 19.79 7.72 0.23
CA PRO A 100 18.82 8.66 -0.34
C PRO A 100 17.39 8.12 -0.17
N GLY A 101 16.43 9.04 0.01
CA GLY A 101 15.01 8.72 0.21
C GLY A 101 14.44 7.76 -0.85
N PRO A 102 13.30 7.11 -0.55
CA PRO A 102 12.81 6.00 -1.35
C PRO A 102 12.59 6.43 -2.80
N PRO A 103 12.97 5.59 -3.78
CA PRO A 103 12.64 5.85 -5.17
C PRO A 103 11.12 5.92 -5.35
N ALA A 104 10.67 6.69 -6.35
CA ALA A 104 9.26 6.78 -6.70
C ALA A 104 8.63 5.37 -6.80
N PRO A 105 7.38 5.19 -6.33
CA PRO A 105 6.75 3.87 -6.23
C PRO A 105 6.87 3.14 -7.56
N THR A 106 7.46 1.95 -7.52
CA THR A 106 7.58 1.08 -8.70
C THR A 106 6.18 0.85 -9.27
N ARG A 107 5.93 1.37 -10.47
CA ARG A 107 4.69 1.14 -11.23
C ARG A 107 4.57 -0.34 -11.56
N TYR A 108 3.99 -1.13 -10.65
CA TYR A 108 3.67 -2.52 -10.94
C TYR A 108 2.29 -2.55 -11.60
N ARG A 109 2.28 -2.38 -12.92
CA ARG A 109 1.06 -2.56 -13.71
C ARG A 109 0.67 -4.04 -13.63
N MET A 110 -0.46 -4.34 -12.99
CA MET A 110 -1.03 -5.68 -12.98
C MET A 110 -1.18 -6.19 -14.43
N PRO A 111 -0.75 -7.42 -14.76
CA PRO A 111 -1.04 -8.00 -16.05
C PRO A 111 -2.57 -8.16 -16.20
N SER A 112 -3.11 -7.72 -17.34
CA SER A 112 -4.54 -7.82 -17.63
C SER A 112 -4.96 -9.29 -17.75
N PHE A 113 -5.47 -9.86 -16.66
CA PHE A 113 -6.01 -11.22 -16.68
C PHE A 113 -7.42 -11.20 -17.28
N SER A 114 -7.53 -11.59 -18.56
CA SER A 114 -8.82 -11.70 -19.23
C SER A 114 -9.59 -12.92 -18.72
N PHE A 115 -10.46 -12.73 -17.73
CA PHE A 115 -11.37 -13.76 -17.25
C PHE A 115 -12.51 -13.95 -18.26
N LYS A 116 -12.41 -14.98 -19.13
CA LYS A 116 -13.54 -15.45 -19.91
C LYS A 116 -14.63 -15.91 -18.96
N LYS A 117 -15.69 -15.10 -18.76
CA LYS A 117 -16.94 -15.53 -18.12
C LYS A 117 -17.42 -16.80 -18.84
N LYS A 118 -17.31 -17.96 -18.21
CA LYS A 118 -18.04 -19.16 -18.64
C LYS A 118 -19.52 -18.88 -18.40
N LYS A 119 -20.29 -18.92 -19.49
CA LYS A 119 -21.75 -18.96 -19.47
C LYS A 119 -22.24 -20.25 -18.83
#